data_AF-A0A496ZBB6-F1
#
_entry.id   AF-A0A496ZBB6-F1
#
_cell.length_a   1.000
_cell.length_b   1.000
_cell.length_c   1.000
_cell.angle_alpha   90.00
_cell.angle_beta   90.00
_cell.angle_gamma   90.00
#
_symmetry.space_group_name_H-M   'P 1'
#
loop_
_entity.id
_entity.type
_entity.pdbx_description
1 polymer ?
#
loop_
_entity_poly.entity_id
_entity_poly.type
_entity_poly.pdbx_seq_one_letter_code
_entity_poly.pdbx_strand_id
1 'polypeptide(L)'
;MDNKIRIDVLTLDSVQCAACGYMMESIAALPVDMQEVIEYKEWSIKTKEGIGTFTRLKGKVLPTICIEEDLVFQSIIPQYEELIDALAERAGSAELRERILALRDEGFDFDNIKENLDRAGSGKNLRTDA
;
A
#
# COMPACT_ATOMS: atom_id res chain seq x y z
N MET A 1 -4.54 12.58 -16.92
CA MET A 1 -3.43 12.19 -16.04
C MET A 1 -4.08 11.72 -14.75
N ASP A 2 -3.96 10.42 -14.47
CA ASP A 2 -4.54 9.79 -13.28
C ASP A 2 -3.98 10.47 -12.03
N ASN A 3 -4.84 11.18 -11.31
CA ASN A 3 -4.50 11.93 -10.09
C ASN A 3 -4.53 11.00 -8.87
N LYS A 4 -4.05 9.76 -9.03
CA LYS A 4 -4.09 8.72 -8.00
C LYS A 4 -2.88 8.87 -7.07
N ILE A 5 -3.09 8.58 -5.80
CA ILE A 5 -2.03 8.58 -4.80
C ILE A 5 -1.23 7.29 -4.94
N ARG A 6 0.09 7.42 -5.12
CA ARG A 6 0.99 6.27 -5.27
C ARG A 6 1.40 5.73 -3.92
N ILE A 7 1.27 4.41 -3.76
CA ILE A 7 1.67 3.69 -2.56
C ILE A 7 2.64 2.57 -2.93
N ASP A 8 3.83 2.60 -2.37
CA ASP A 8 4.84 1.57 -2.56
C ASP A 8 4.97 0.75 -1.28
N VAL A 9 4.67 -0.56 -1.32
CA VAL A 9 4.79 -1.43 -0.15
C VAL A 9 6.06 -2.25 -0.25
N LEU A 10 7.04 -1.93 0.58
CA LEU A 10 8.31 -2.64 0.66
C LEU A 10 8.11 -3.90 1.51
N THR A 11 8.33 -5.08 0.92
CA THR A 11 8.12 -6.36 1.59
C THR A 11 9.32 -7.30 1.43
N LEU A 12 9.35 -8.34 2.27
CA LEU A 12 10.17 -9.52 1.97
C LEU A 12 9.39 -10.44 1.04
N ASP A 13 8.19 -10.86 1.46
CA ASP A 13 7.35 -11.83 0.77
C ASP A 13 5.91 -11.76 1.30
N SER A 14 4.96 -11.17 0.57
CA SER A 14 3.56 -11.08 1.04
C SER A 14 2.82 -12.41 1.14
N VAL A 15 3.32 -13.48 0.52
CA VAL A 15 2.67 -14.81 0.50
C VAL A 15 3.15 -15.65 1.68
N GLN A 16 4.44 -15.57 2.03
CA GLN A 16 5.06 -16.41 3.06
C GLN A 16 5.30 -15.68 4.39
N CYS A 17 5.42 -14.35 4.38
CA CYS A 17 5.60 -13.54 5.60
C CYS A 17 4.27 -12.92 6.03
N ALA A 18 3.72 -13.39 7.15
CA ALA A 18 2.42 -12.95 7.68
C ALA A 18 2.33 -11.42 7.84
N ALA A 19 3.37 -10.78 8.40
CA ALA A 19 3.38 -9.32 8.56
C ALA A 19 3.35 -8.57 7.20
N CYS A 20 4.04 -9.10 6.18
CA CYS A 20 3.99 -8.52 4.83
C CYS A 20 2.61 -8.68 4.20
N GLY A 21 1.99 -9.85 4.40
CA GLY A 21 0.60 -10.12 3.98
C GLY A 21 -0.37 -9.13 4.61
N TYR A 22 -0.36 -8.98 5.93
CA TYR A 22 -1.24 -8.04 6.63
C TYR A 22 -1.05 -6.59 6.20
N MET A 23 0.17 -6.19 5.86
CA MET A 23 0.43 -4.85 5.35
C MET A 23 -0.23 -4.64 3.98
N MET A 24 -0.12 -5.60 3.06
CA MET A 24 -0.80 -5.54 1.77
C MET A 24 -2.32 -5.59 1.93
N GLU A 25 -2.83 -6.43 2.83
CA GLU A 25 -4.25 -6.54 3.14
C GLU A 25 -4.82 -5.24 3.72
N SER A 26 -4.08 -4.50 4.54
CA SER A 26 -4.55 -3.20 5.06
C SER A 26 -4.85 -2.17 3.96
N ILE A 27 -4.15 -2.24 2.83
CA ILE A 27 -4.42 -1.36 1.68
C ILE A 27 -5.50 -1.97 0.79
N ALA A 28 -5.46 -3.30 0.59
CA ALA A 28 -6.45 -4.00 -0.23
C ALA A 28 -7.86 -4.02 0.39
N ALA A 29 -7.97 -3.87 1.71
CA ALA A 29 -9.23 -3.78 2.43
C ALA A 29 -9.80 -2.35 2.47
N LEU A 30 -9.14 -1.35 1.88
CA LEU A 30 -9.76 -0.02 1.74
C LEU A 30 -11.00 -0.11 0.84
N PRO A 31 -12.06 0.67 1.11
CA PRO A 31 -13.31 0.62 0.38
C PRO A 31 -13.12 0.93 -1.11
N VAL A 32 -14.07 0.49 -1.94
CA VAL A 32 -14.02 0.64 -3.41
C VAL A 32 -13.74 2.08 -3.83
N ASP A 33 -14.39 3.05 -3.17
CA ASP A 33 -14.19 4.48 -3.45
C ASP A 33 -12.74 4.95 -3.21
N MET A 34 -12.05 4.35 -2.23
CA MET A 34 -10.62 4.57 -2.01
C MET A 34 -9.77 3.87 -3.07
N GLN A 35 -10.14 2.65 -3.46
CA GLN A 35 -9.41 1.89 -4.49
C GLN A 35 -9.36 2.62 -5.84
N GLU A 36 -10.34 3.49 -6.15
CA GLU A 36 -10.34 4.31 -7.36
C GLU A 36 -9.29 5.42 -7.35
N VAL A 37 -8.94 5.93 -6.18
CA VAL A 37 -8.06 7.11 -6.01
C VAL A 37 -6.64 6.76 -5.60
N ILE A 38 -6.33 5.48 -5.37
CA ILE A 38 -4.98 5.01 -5.05
C ILE A 38 -4.45 4.08 -6.13
N GLU A 39 -3.14 4.04 -6.26
CA GLU A 39 -2.41 3.00 -6.99
C GLU A 39 -1.32 2.47 -6.07
N TYR A 40 -1.33 1.16 -5.83
CA TYR A 40 -0.37 0.55 -4.92
C TYR A 40 0.30 -0.68 -5.51
N LYS A 41 1.56 -0.87 -5.13
CA LYS A 41 2.40 -1.94 -5.64
C LYS A 41 3.29 -2.53 -4.55
N GLU A 42 3.40 -3.86 -4.54
CA GLU A 42 4.38 -4.57 -3.73
C GLU A 42 5.77 -4.55 -4.38
N TRP A 43 6.79 -4.27 -3.56
CA TRP A 43 8.21 -4.36 -3.92
C TRP A 43 8.93 -5.32 -2.99
N SER A 44 9.04 -6.58 -3.44
CA SER A 44 9.77 -7.61 -2.69
C SER A 44 11.28 -7.46 -2.84
N ILE A 45 11.99 -7.36 -1.71
CA ILE A 45 13.46 -7.34 -1.67
C ILE A 45 14.11 -8.67 -2.10
N LYS A 46 13.32 -9.71 -2.42
CA LYS A 46 13.83 -10.93 -3.07
C LYS A 46 14.16 -10.69 -4.54
N THR A 47 13.70 -9.60 -5.13
CA THR A 47 13.95 -9.23 -6.54
C THR A 47 14.96 -8.08 -6.66
N LYS A 48 15.64 -8.00 -7.81
CA LYS A 48 16.55 -6.87 -8.09
C LYS A 48 15.83 -5.53 -8.10
N GLU A 49 14.63 -5.49 -8.66
CA GLU A 49 13.79 -4.28 -8.69
C GLU A 49 13.40 -3.85 -7.29
N GLY A 50 12.92 -4.78 -6.44
CA GLY A 50 12.56 -4.46 -5.07
C GLY A 50 13.74 -4.01 -4.21
N ILE A 51 14.94 -4.59 -4.38
CA ILE A 51 16.16 -4.09 -3.73
C ILE A 51 16.49 -2.66 -4.19
N GLY A 52 16.37 -2.40 -5.50
CA GLY A 52 16.56 -1.07 -6.08
C GLY A 52 15.58 -0.04 -5.49
N THR A 53 14.29 -0.38 -5.44
CA THR A 53 13.25 0.47 -4.86
C THR A 53 13.45 0.68 -3.37
N PHE A 54 13.74 -0.38 -2.60
CA PHE A 54 14.04 -0.28 -1.17
C PHE A 54 15.20 0.67 -0.89
N THR A 55 16.27 0.58 -1.69
CA THR A 55 17.43 1.47 -1.58
C THR A 55 17.10 2.91 -1.98
N ARG A 56 16.37 3.10 -3.09
CA ARG A 56 15.95 4.42 -3.59
C ARG A 56 15.08 5.17 -2.57
N LEU A 57 14.10 4.47 -1.99
CA LEU A 57 13.20 5.02 -0.97
C LEU A 57 13.84 5.05 0.43
N LYS A 58 15.10 4.64 0.56
CA LYS A 58 15.86 4.62 1.83
C LYS A 58 15.18 3.79 2.92
N GLY A 59 14.54 2.69 2.52
CA GLY A 59 13.93 1.74 3.45
C GLY A 59 14.93 1.24 4.49
N LYS A 60 14.45 1.04 5.71
CA LYS A 60 15.27 0.56 6.86
C LYS A 60 14.77 -0.75 7.43
N VAL A 61 13.45 -0.93 7.44
CA VAL A 61 12.76 -2.08 8.03
C VAL A 61 11.67 -2.57 7.10
N LEU A 62 11.24 -3.81 7.28
CA LEU A 62 10.16 -4.44 6.52
C LEU A 62 9.07 -4.97 7.48
N PRO A 63 7.81 -5.07 7.02
CA PRO A 63 7.28 -4.37 5.85
C PRO A 63 7.24 -2.84 6.08
N THR A 64 7.28 -2.04 5.00
CA THR A 64 7.11 -0.58 5.07
C THR A 64 6.15 -0.10 3.99
N ILE A 65 5.16 0.73 4.35
CA ILE A 65 4.33 1.46 3.39
C ILE A 65 4.97 2.82 3.14
N CYS A 66 5.18 3.13 1.86
CA CYS A 66 5.54 4.45 1.40
C CYS A 66 4.37 5.08 0.64
N ILE A 67 4.08 6.35 0.89
CA ILE A 67 3.02 7.10 0.18
C ILE A 67 3.66 8.33 -0.44
N GLU A 68 3.54 8.50 -1.76
CA GLU A 68 4.22 9.56 -2.51
C GLU A 68 5.73 9.64 -2.19
N GLU A 69 6.39 8.48 -2.16
CA GLU A 69 7.82 8.30 -1.85
C GLU A 69 8.25 8.54 -0.39
N ASP A 70 7.35 8.98 0.48
CA ASP A 70 7.62 9.13 1.91
C ASP A 70 7.48 7.80 2.65
N LEU A 71 8.40 7.48 3.57
CA LEU A 71 8.30 6.32 4.47
C LEU A 71 7.29 6.61 5.59
N VAL A 72 6.04 6.16 5.45
CA VAL A 72 4.94 6.50 6.38
C VAL A 72 4.81 5.47 7.50
N PHE A 73 4.58 4.20 7.16
CA PHE A 73 4.36 3.14 8.14
C PHE A 73 5.50 2.13 8.08
N GLN A 74 6.42 2.18 9.05
CA GLN A 74 7.64 1.38 9.08
C GLN A 74 7.53 0.25 10.12
N SER A 75 7.35 -1.00 9.67
CA SER A 75 7.19 -2.19 10.53
C SER A 75 6.01 -2.11 11.51
N ILE A 76 5.01 -1.28 11.19
CA ILE A 76 3.79 -1.09 11.99
C ILE A 76 2.62 -1.10 11.00
N ILE A 77 1.67 -2.02 11.19
CA ILE A 77 0.49 -2.12 10.34
C ILE A 77 -0.48 -1.00 10.73
N PRO A 78 -0.89 -0.11 9.80
CA PRO A 78 -1.77 1.00 10.12
C PRO A 78 -3.18 0.53 10.48
N GLN A 79 -3.87 1.30 11.31
CA GLN A 79 -5.32 1.25 11.41
C GLN A 79 -5.98 1.97 10.24
N TYR A 80 -7.27 1.72 10.02
CA TYR A 80 -8.04 2.34 8.93
C TYR A 80 -7.94 3.87 8.94
N GLU A 81 -8.26 4.50 10.06
CA GLU A 81 -8.25 5.95 10.20
C GLU A 81 -6.86 6.54 9.93
N GLU A 82 -5.80 5.90 10.45
CA GLU A 82 -4.42 6.35 10.25
C GLU A 82 -4.03 6.31 8.77
N LEU A 83 -4.45 5.27 8.06
CA LEU A 83 -4.19 5.13 6.63
C LEU A 83 -4.97 6.18 5.81
N ILE A 84 -6.24 6.43 6.14
CA ILE A 84 -7.05 7.47 5.52
C ILE A 84 -6.44 8.86 5.74
N ASP A 85 -6.07 9.17 6.98
CA ASP A 85 -5.49 10.47 7.35
C ASP A 85 -4.15 10.67 6.60
N ALA A 86 -3.30 9.66 6.54
CA ALA A 86 -2.02 9.72 5.82
C ALA A 86 -2.17 9.90 4.29
N LEU A 87 -3.22 9.33 3.69
CA LEU A 87 -3.55 9.52 2.28
C LEU A 87 -4.14 10.91 2.03
N ALA A 88 -5.02 11.40 2.90
CA ALA A 88 -5.61 12.72 2.81
C ALA A 88 -4.55 13.84 2.91
N GLU A 89 -3.53 13.67 3.75
CA GLU A 89 -2.38 14.59 3.84
C GLU A 89 -1.60 14.72 2.53
N ARG A 90 -1.61 13.67 1.71
CA ARG A 90 -0.87 13.56 0.44
C ARG A 90 -1.76 13.71 -0.79
N ALA A 91 -3.02 14.09 -0.58
CA ALA A 91 -3.94 14.34 -1.68
C ALA A 91 -3.45 15.52 -2.55
N GLY A 92 -3.40 15.32 -3.87
CA GLY A 92 -2.94 16.34 -4.81
C GLY A 92 -3.89 17.55 -4.99
N SER A 93 -5.09 17.53 -4.39
CA SER A 93 -6.05 18.65 -4.42
C SER A 93 -6.94 18.67 -3.17
N ALA A 94 -7.57 19.82 -2.90
CA ALA A 94 -8.49 19.98 -1.77
C ALA A 94 -9.74 19.10 -1.92
N GLU A 95 -10.25 18.97 -3.15
CA GLU A 95 -11.42 18.15 -3.46
C GLU A 95 -11.12 16.66 -3.22
N LEU A 96 -9.94 16.19 -3.62
CA LEU A 96 -9.51 14.82 -3.36
C LEU A 96 -9.33 14.58 -1.85
N ARG A 97 -8.74 15.54 -1.14
CA ARG A 97 -8.59 15.48 0.32
C ARG A 97 -9.94 15.35 1.02
N GLU A 98 -10.91 16.17 0.66
CA GLU A 98 -12.26 16.13 1.21
C GLU A 98 -12.96 14.80 0.90
N ARG A 99 -12.81 14.30 -0.34
CA ARG A 99 -13.34 12.97 -0.73
C ARG A 99 -12.75 11.86 0.14
N ILE A 100 -11.44 11.85 0.37
CA ILE A 100 -10.78 10.81 1.18
C ILE A 100 -11.25 10.90 2.65
N LEU A 101 -11.30 12.10 3.21
CA LEU A 101 -11.71 12.29 4.61
C LEU A 101 -13.19 11.94 4.84
N ALA A 102 -14.04 12.06 3.84
CA ALA A 102 -15.44 11.63 3.93
C ALA A 102 -15.60 10.12 4.17
N LEU A 103 -14.59 9.31 3.82
CA LEU A 103 -14.60 7.86 3.97
C LEU A 103 -14.10 7.41 5.35
N ARG A 104 -13.59 8.33 6.18
CA ARG A 104 -12.93 8.01 7.48
C ARG A 104 -13.77 7.16 8.43
N ASP A 105 -15.10 7.22 8.33
CA ASP A 105 -16.04 6.49 9.18
C ASP A 105 -16.59 5.18 8.56
N GLU A 106 -16.21 4.84 7.32
CA GLU A 106 -16.69 3.61 6.65
C GLU A 106 -16.02 2.35 7.17
N GLY A 107 -14.71 2.43 7.45
CA GLY A 107 -13.90 1.28 7.83
C GLY A 107 -13.44 0.42 6.64
N PHE A 108 -12.87 -0.74 6.95
CA PHE A 108 -12.37 -1.68 5.95
C PHE A 108 -13.52 -2.47 5.29
N ASP A 109 -13.41 -2.64 3.98
CA ASP A 109 -14.20 -3.58 3.16
C ASP A 109 -13.37 -4.84 2.88
N PHE A 110 -13.78 -5.96 3.46
CA PHE A 110 -13.09 -7.24 3.33
C PHE A 110 -13.64 -8.12 2.20
N ASP A 111 -14.71 -7.72 1.51
CA ASP A 111 -15.38 -8.54 0.50
C ASP A 111 -14.51 -8.68 -0.77
N ASN A 112 -13.70 -7.66 -1.07
CA ASN A 112 -12.97 -7.54 -2.34
C ASN A 112 -11.44 -7.68 -2.19
N ILE A 113 -10.93 -8.08 -1.03
CA ILE A 113 -9.48 -8.13 -0.76
C ILE A 113 -8.71 -8.91 -1.83
N LYS A 114 -9.19 -10.10 -2.19
CA LYS A 114 -8.47 -10.98 -3.12
C LYS A 114 -8.28 -10.31 -4.48
N GLU A 115 -9.34 -9.70 -5.01
CA GLU A 115 -9.31 -8.99 -6.28
C GLU A 115 -8.37 -7.77 -6.21
N ASN A 116 -8.44 -7.02 -5.12
CA ASN A 116 -7.59 -5.85 -4.88
C ASN A 116 -6.10 -6.24 -4.80
N LEU A 117 -5.74 -7.29 -4.05
CA LEU A 117 -4.38 -7.84 -3.99
C LEU A 117 -3.89 -8.34 -5.35
N ASP A 118 -4.76 -9.01 -6.11
CA ASP A 118 -4.45 -9.48 -7.45
C ASP A 118 -4.14 -8.34 -8.42
N ARG A 119 -4.90 -7.24 -8.34
CA ARG A 119 -4.68 -6.00 -9.11
C ARG A 119 -3.35 -5.33 -8.74
N ALA A 120 -2.99 -5.34 -7.45
CA ALA A 120 -1.73 -4.78 -6.96
C ALA A 120 -0.49 -5.64 -7.27
N GLY A 121 -0.70 -6.82 -7.86
CA GLY A 121 0.37 -7.76 -8.17
C GLY A 121 0.99 -8.40 -6.92
N SER A 122 0.27 -8.40 -5.79
CA SER A 122 0.73 -9.01 -4.54
C SER A 122 1.11 -10.47 -4.77
N GLY A 123 2.31 -10.85 -4.36
CA GLY A 123 2.82 -12.20 -4.50
C GLY A 123 3.25 -12.60 -5.93
N LYS A 124 2.96 -11.78 -6.96
CA LYS A 124 3.25 -12.12 -8.37
C LYS A 124 4.70 -11.86 -8.77
N ASN A 125 5.37 -10.95 -8.09
CA ASN A 125 6.77 -10.59 -8.32
C ASN A 125 7.68 -11.01 -7.17
N LEU A 126 7.38 -12.16 -6.57
CA LEU A 126 8.27 -12.80 -5.62
C LEU A 126 9.26 -13.65 -6.39
N ARG A 127 10.52 -13.68 -5.94
CA ARG A 127 11.52 -14.55 -6.54
C ARG A 127 11.05 -16.00 -6.37
N THR A 128 10.65 -16.61 -7.48
CA THR A 128 10.47 -18.05 -7.64
C THR A 128 11.85 -18.62 -7.90
N ASP A 129 12.34 -19.42 -6.97
CA ASP A 129 13.56 -20.18 -7.18
C ASP A 129 13.29 -21.22 -8.28
N ALA A 130 13.72 -20.90 -9.50
CA ALA A 130 13.90 -21.83 -10.61
C ALA A 130 15.40 -22.05 -10.83
#